data_AF-A0A950NR32-F1
#
_entry.id   AF-A0A950NR32-F1
#
_cell.length_a   1.000
_cell.length_b   1.000
_cell.length_c   1.000
_cell.angle_alpha   90.00
_cell.angle_beta   90.00
_cell.angle_gamma   90.00
#
_symmetry.space_group_name_H-M   'P 1'
#
loop_
_entity.id
_entity.type
_entity.pdbx_description
1 polymer ?
#
loop_
_entity_poly.entity_id
_entity_poly.type
_entity_poly.pdbx_seq_one_letter_code
_entity_poly.pdbx_strand_id
1 'polypeptide(L)' 'MTDAPSLLDVADQLSIRDLIADFADAVNRMRPDDVGPLFAPDGEWTVTGWGSHRGRDEIVSFLAGLF' A
#
# COMPACT_ATOMS: atom_id res chain seq x y z
N MET A 1 -9.65 -11.88 -29.35
CA MET A 1 -8.57 -12.78 -28.93
C MET A 1 -7.68 -11.94 -28.04
N THR A 2 -7.74 -12.13 -26.72
CA THR A 2 -6.88 -11.40 -25.80
C THR A 2 -5.48 -11.96 -25.96
N ASP A 3 -4.49 -11.12 -26.23
CA ASP A 3 -3.10 -11.56 -26.30
C ASP A 3 -2.71 -12.29 -25.00
N ALA A 4 -1.84 -13.29 -25.12
CA ALA A 4 -1.29 -13.94 -23.94
C ALA A 4 -0.46 -12.91 -23.16
N PRO A 5 -0.58 -12.88 -21.81
CA PRO A 5 0.19 -11.95 -21.01
C PRO A 5 1.69 -12.18 -21.24
N SER A 6 2.41 -11.08 -21.43
CA SER A 6 3.86 -11.08 -21.52
C SER A 6 4.49 -11.47 -20.18
N LEU A 7 5.78 -11.83 -20.20
CA LEU A 7 6.53 -12.07 -18.96
C LEU A 7 6.57 -10.83 -18.05
N LEU A 8 6.52 -9.63 -18.63
CA LEU A 8 6.41 -8.38 -17.88
C LEU A 8 5.06 -8.30 -17.15
N ASP A 9 3.97 -8.68 -17.82
CA ASP A 9 2.63 -8.69 -17.20
C ASP A 9 2.55 -9.66 -16.01
N VAL A 10 3.21 -10.83 -16.10
CA VAL A 10 3.26 -11.79 -14.99
C VAL A 10 4.11 -11.27 -13.83
N ALA A 11 5.26 -10.65 -14.11
CA ALA A 11 6.12 -10.08 -13.08
C ALA A 11 5.43 -8.93 -12.32
N ASP A 12 4.70 -8.07 -13.03
CA ASP A 12 3.92 -6.99 -12.44
C ASP A 12 2.79 -7.55 -11.57
N GLN A 13 2.08 -8.59 -12.04
CA GLN A 13 1.03 -9.25 -11.26
C GLN A 13 1.56 -9.83 -9.94
N LEU A 14 2.73 -10.47 -9.98
CA LEU A 14 3.37 -10.99 -8.76
C LEU A 14 3.78 -9.87 -7.82
N SER A 15 4.36 -8.80 -8.36
CA SER A 15 4.78 -7.64 -7.57
C SER A 15 3.59 -6.95 -6.89
N ILE A 16 2.45 -6.81 -7.58
CA ILE A 16 1.21 -6.28 -7.01
C ILE A 16 0.67 -7.22 -5.92
N ARG A 17 0.71 -8.53 -6.14
CA ARG A 17 0.25 -9.50 -5.14
C ARG A 17 1.06 -9.40 -3.85
N ASP A 18 2.38 -9.31 -3.99
CA ASP A 18 3.29 -9.22 -2.85
C ASP A 18 3.09 -7.87 -2.11
N LEU A 19 2.94 -6.76 -2.84
CA LEU A 19 2.62 -5.44 -2.27
C LEU A 19 1.34 -5.46 -1.42
N ILE A 20 0.27 -6.08 -1.92
CA ILE A 20 -1.01 -6.17 -1.18
C ILE A 20 -0.86 -7.08 0.05
N ALA A 21 -0.09 -8.17 -0.04
CA ALA A 21 0.16 -9.05 1.09
C ALA A 21 0.96 -8.35 2.20
N ASP A 22 2.00 -7.60 1.83
CA ASP A 22 2.82 -6.83 2.76
C ASP A 22 2.01 -5.73 3.45
N PHE A 23 1.17 -5.01 2.68
CA PHE A 23 0.25 -4.02 3.24
C PHE A 23 -0.70 -4.63 4.27
N ALA A 24 -1.32 -5.78 3.93
CA ALA A 24 -2.23 -6.46 4.84
C ALA A 24 -1.52 -6.96 6.10
N ASP A 25 -0.31 -7.52 6.01
CA ASP A 25 0.44 -7.97 7.19
C ASP A 25 0.84 -6.81 8.11
N ALA A 26 1.35 -5.71 7.54
CA ALA A 26 1.77 -4.54 8.30
C ALA A 26 0.60 -3.89 9.06
N VAL A 27 -0.55 -3.70 8.39
CA VAL A 27 -1.76 -3.14 9.02
C VAL A 27 -2.30 -4.09 10.10
N ASN A 28 -2.46 -5.39 9.80
CA ASN A 28 -3.04 -6.34 10.76
C ASN A 28 -2.19 -6.53 12.02
N ARG A 29 -0.86 -6.35 11.91
CA ARG A 29 0.08 -6.44 13.04
C ARG A 29 0.43 -5.08 13.65
N MET A 30 -0.29 -4.01 13.27
CA MET A 30 -0.12 -2.66 13.82
C MET A 30 1.33 -2.16 13.71
N ARG A 31 1.97 -2.34 12.55
CA ARG A 31 3.33 -1.87 12.26
C ARG A 31 3.27 -0.69 11.28
N PRO A 32 2.96 0.53 11.75
CA PRO A 32 2.73 1.69 10.88
C PRO A 32 3.98 2.05 10.06
N ASP A 33 5.18 1.92 10.64
CA ASP A 33 6.45 2.23 9.96
C ASP A 33 6.69 1.34 8.73
N ASP A 34 6.19 0.10 8.74
CA ASP A 34 6.28 -0.83 7.61
C ASP A 34 5.32 -0.47 6.47
N VAL A 35 4.27 0.32 6.74
CA VAL A 35 3.28 0.72 5.72
C VAL A 35 3.80 1.85 4.85
N GLY A 36 4.52 2.82 5.41
CA GLY A 36 5.02 3.99 4.69
C GLY A 36 5.78 3.67 3.38
N PRO A 37 6.75 2.74 3.40
CA PRO A 37 7.49 2.35 2.19
C PRO A 37 6.64 1.75 1.07
N LEU A 38 5.46 1.20 1.37
CA LEU A 38 4.55 0.59 0.39
C LEU A 38 3.82 1.64 -0.47
N PHE A 39 3.81 2.90 -0.03
CA PHE A 39 3.26 4.02 -0.79
C PHE A 39 4.33 4.70 -1.64
N ALA A 40 3.90 5.27 -2.77
CA ALA A 40 4.71 6.24 -3.50
C ALA A 40 5.08 7.43 -2.58
N PRO A 41 6.23 8.11 -2.80
CA PRO A 41 6.64 9.24 -1.96
C PRO A 41 5.57 10.33 -1.79
N ASP A 42 4.77 10.55 -2.82
CA ASP A 42 3.67 11.53 -2.89
C ASP A 42 2.27 10.86 -2.93
N GLY A 43 2.18 9.57 -2.62
CA GLY A 43 0.94 8.81 -2.62
C GLY A 43 -0.09 9.41 -1.66
N GLU A 44 -1.37 9.35 -2.05
CA GLU A 44 -2.48 9.80 -1.21
C GLU A 44 -3.34 8.61 -0.80
N TRP A 45 -3.70 8.54 0.47
CA TRP A 45 -4.66 7.57 0.99
C TRP A 45 -5.88 8.27 1.55
N THR A 46 -7.02 8.10 0.88
CA THR A 46 -8.33 8.52 1.38
C THR A 46 -8.99 7.39 2.14
N VAL A 47 -9.25 7.61 3.43
CA VAL A 47 -9.90 6.65 4.33
C VAL A 47 -11.29 7.19 4.67
N THR A 48 -12.32 6.45 4.24
CA THR A 48 -13.73 6.84 4.42
C THR A 48 -14.07 7.06 5.88
N GLY A 49 -14.33 8.32 6.27
CA GLY A 49 -14.64 8.70 7.65
C GLY A 49 -13.45 9.24 8.46
N TRP A 50 -12.22 9.15 7.93
CA TRP A 50 -11.00 9.61 8.61
C TRP A 50 -10.19 10.65 7.80
N GLY A 51 -10.51 10.87 6.53
CA GLY A 51 -9.93 11.94 5.71
C GLY A 51 -8.97 11.44 4.62
N SER A 52 -8.14 12.34 4.11
CA SER A 52 -7.06 12.05 3.14
C SER A 52 -5.71 12.35 3.78
N HIS A 53 -4.72 11.49 3.50
CA HIS A 53 -3.34 11.59 4.00
C HIS A 53 -2.37 11.53 2.82
N ARG A 54 -1.53 12.55 2.64
CA ARG A 54 -0.63 12.67 1.49
C ARG A 54 0.82 12.51 1.92
N GLY A 55 1.51 11.61 1.22
CA GLY A 55 2.89 11.26 1.49
C GLY A 55 3.03 10.28 2.65
N ARG A 56 4.20 9.62 2.69
CA ARG A 56 4.47 8.51 3.60
C ARG A 56 4.32 8.92 5.07
N ASP A 57 4.82 10.10 5.44
CA ASP A 57 4.83 10.58 6.82
C ASP A 57 3.41 10.81 7.37
N GLU A 58 2.50 11.40 6.58
CA GLU A 58 1.11 11.59 6.98
C GLU A 58 0.37 10.26 7.11
N ILE A 59 0.62 9.31 6.21
CA ILE A 59 0.03 7.96 6.23
C ILE A 59 0.48 7.19 7.46
N VAL A 60 1.78 7.19 7.77
CA VAL A 60 2.35 6.52 8.96
C VAL A 60 1.79 7.16 10.23
N SER A 61 1.76 8.50 10.28
CA SER A 61 1.22 9.25 11.43
C SER A 61 -0.25 8.95 11.68
N PHE A 62 -1.06 8.83 10.62
CA PHE A 62 -2.46 8.45 10.72
C PHE A 62 -2.62 7.06 11.34
N LEU A 63 -1.93 6.05 10.79
CA LEU A 63 -2.00 4.68 11.30
C LEU A 63 -1.53 4.57 12.75
N ALA A 64 -0.42 5.22 13.08
CA ALA A 64 0.11 5.25 14.45
C ALA A 64 -0.87 5.88 15.47
N GLY A 65 -1.83 6.69 15.03
CA GLY A 65 -2.87 7.27 15.87
C GLY A 65 -4.15 6.43 16.03
N LEU A 66 -4.26 5.27 15.37
CA LEU A 66 -5.43 4.39 15.45
C LEU A 66 -5.36 3.37 16.60
N PHE A 67 -4.18 3.19 17.19
CA PHE A 67 -3.89 2.27 18.29
C PHE A 67 -3.08 2.99 19.38
#